data_AF-A0A3C1URR2-F1
#
_entry.id   AF-A0A3C1URR2-F1
#
_cell.length_a   1.000
_cell.length_b   1.000
_cell.length_c   1.000
_cell.angle_alpha   90.00
_cell.angle_beta   90.00
_cell.angle_gamma   90.00
#
_symmetry.space_group_name_H-M   'P 1'
#
loop_
_entity.id
_entity.type
_entity.pdbx_description
1 polymer ?
#
loop_
_entity_poly.entity_id
_entity_poly.type
_entity_poly.pdbx_seq_one_letter_code
_entity_poly.pdbx_strand_id
1 'polypeptide(L)'
;MEIKARIGILGSGKGSNMFALAEACHQGVIRAEIAQVVSDVENAGILDRAKDFDIPATYLSPGAFRTKLDEDAELNYIRLFREAKVDWIVL
;
A
#
# COMPACT_ATOMS: atom_id res chain seq x y z
N MET A 1 -11.14 8.42 -21.18
CA MET A 1 -10.76 7.35 -20.23
C MET A 1 -11.36 7.71 -18.89
N GLU A 2 -12.13 6.82 -18.29
CA GLU A 2 -12.67 7.04 -16.94
C GLU A 2 -11.50 7.04 -15.95
N ILE A 3 -11.40 8.06 -15.11
CA ILE A 3 -10.32 8.17 -14.12
C ILE A 3 -10.64 7.15 -13.02
N LYS A 4 -9.82 6.11 -12.86
CA LYS A 4 -9.86 5.22 -11.70
C LYS A 4 -9.01 5.83 -10.59
N ALA A 5 -9.58 5.96 -9.39
CA ALA A 5 -8.82 6.41 -8.22
C ALA A 5 -7.71 5.41 -7.91
N ARG A 6 -6.53 5.91 -7.54
CA ARG A 6 -5.34 5.11 -7.21
C ARG A 6 -5.16 5.04 -5.71
N ILE A 7 -5.26 3.84 -5.15
CA ILE A 7 -5.20 3.59 -3.72
C ILE A 7 -3.79 3.16 -3.33
N GLY A 8 -3.22 3.83 -2.33
CA GLY A 8 -2.06 3.39 -1.57
C GLY A 8 -2.51 2.71 -0.28
N ILE A 9 -1.89 1.59 0.07
CA ILE A 9 -2.24 0.84 1.28
C ILE A 9 -1.04 0.84 2.22
N LEU A 10 -1.30 1.15 3.49
CA LEU A 10 -0.38 0.90 4.59
C LEU A 10 -0.87 -0.30 5.39
N GLY A 11 0.00 -1.24 5.72
CA GLY A 11 -0.37 -2.34 6.59
C GLY A 11 0.80 -3.23 6.97
N SER A 12 0.73 -3.83 8.15
CA SER A 12 1.80 -4.65 8.73
C SER A 12 1.40 -6.10 9.04
N GLY A 13 0.13 -6.44 8.78
CA GLY A 13 -0.46 -7.73 9.11
C GLY A 13 -0.53 -8.72 7.94
N LYS A 14 -1.53 -9.61 7.98
CA LYS A 14 -1.77 -10.65 6.96
C LYS A 14 -2.31 -10.12 5.62
N GLY A 15 -2.82 -8.89 5.58
CA GLY A 15 -3.37 -8.30 4.36
C GLY A 15 -4.79 -8.74 3.97
N SER A 16 -5.61 -9.24 4.91
CA SER A 16 -7.00 -9.65 4.60
C SER A 16 -7.86 -8.49 4.07
N ASN A 17 -7.71 -7.28 4.63
CA ASN A 17 -8.45 -6.11 4.16
C ASN A 17 -7.97 -5.65 2.79
N MET A 18 -6.65 -5.64 2.56
CA MET A 18 -6.07 -5.34 1.25
C MET A 18 -6.61 -6.30 0.19
N PHE A 19 -6.70 -7.58 0.51
CA PHE A 19 -7.25 -8.59 -0.40
C PHE A 19 -8.72 -8.36 -0.71
N ALA A 20 -9.56 -8.13 0.30
CA ALA A 20 -10.97 -7.82 0.07
C ALA A 20 -11.14 -6.56 -0.80
N LEU A 21 -10.27 -5.57 -0.62
CA LEU A 21 -10.24 -4.36 -1.45
C LEU A 21 -9.80 -4.67 -2.90
N ALA A 22 -8.75 -5.49 -3.06
CA ALA A 22 -8.25 -5.91 -4.37
C ALA A 22 -9.33 -6.66 -5.16
N GLU A 23 -10.04 -7.59 -4.52
CA GLU A 23 -11.16 -8.31 -5.12
C GLU A 23 -12.30 -7.37 -5.51
N ALA A 24 -12.68 -6.43 -4.63
CA ALA A 24 -13.74 -5.46 -4.92
C ALA A 24 -13.37 -4.52 -6.09
N CYS A 25 -12.11 -4.12 -6.21
CA CYS A 25 -11.59 -3.36 -7.35
C CYS A 25 -11.60 -4.21 -8.64
N HIS A 26 -11.17 -5.47 -8.55
CA HIS A 26 -11.16 -6.40 -9.68
C HIS A 26 -12.57 -6.68 -10.22
N GLN A 27 -13.54 -6.88 -9.31
CA GLN A 27 -14.95 -7.09 -9.65
C GLN A 27 -15.67 -5.81 -10.10
N GLY A 28 -15.02 -4.65 -10.03
CA GLY A 28 -15.60 -3.35 -10.40
C GLY A 28 -16.64 -2.82 -9.42
N VAL A 29 -16.79 -3.43 -8.24
CA VAL A 29 -17.62 -2.93 -7.13
C VAL A 29 -17.09 -1.59 -6.65
N ILE A 30 -15.76 -1.48 -6.56
CA ILE A 30 -15.06 -0.24 -6.28
C ILE A 30 -14.36 0.19 -7.58
N ARG A 31 -14.68 1.40 -8.07
CA ARG A 31 -14.04 1.98 -9.26
C ARG A 31 -12.68 2.59 -8.93
N ALA A 32 -11.74 1.75 -8.51
CA ALA A 32 -10.39 2.14 -8.16
C ALA A 32 -9.38 1.04 -8.58
N GLU A 33 -8.10 1.35 -8.44
CA GLU A 33 -7.00 0.38 -8.51
C GLU A 33 -6.09 0.54 -7.30
N ILE A 34 -5.49 -0.56 -6.85
CA ILE A 34 -4.46 -0.50 -5.81
C ILE A 34 -3.13 -0.27 -6.53
N ALA A 35 -2.52 0.88 -6.29
CA ALA A 35 -1.30 1.31 -6.97
C ALA A 35 -0.04 0.92 -6.20
N GLN A 36 -0.10 0.85 -4.87
CA GLN A 36 1.05 0.55 -4.02
C GLN A 36 0.61 0.02 -2.66
N VAL A 37 1.27 -1.02 -2.18
CA VAL A 37 1.17 -1.53 -0.81
C VAL A 37 2.49 -1.29 -0.09
N VAL A 38 2.44 -0.79 1.13
CA VAL A 38 3.63 -0.54 1.96
C VAL A 38 3.45 -1.14 3.34
N SER A 39 4.52 -1.77 3.82
CA SER A 39 4.61 -2.32 5.18
C SER A 39 5.84 -1.79 5.88
N ASP A 40 5.72 -1.56 7.19
CA ASP A 40 6.83 -1.29 8.11
C ASP A 40 7.42 -2.57 8.74
N VAL A 41 6.93 -3.73 8.29
CA VAL A 41 7.41 -5.06 8.67
C VAL A 41 7.84 -5.80 7.40
N GLU A 42 9.13 -6.14 7.31
CA GLU A 42 9.79 -6.71 6.13
C GLU A 42 9.15 -8.02 5.64
N ASN A 43 8.70 -8.84 6.57
CA ASN A 43 8.09 -10.15 6.29
C ASN A 43 6.57 -10.16 6.54
N ALA A 44 5.91 -9.01 6.41
CA ALA A 44 4.46 -8.94 6.58
C ALA A 44 3.74 -9.72 5.47
N GLY A 45 2.76 -10.56 5.85
CA GLY A 45 1.99 -11.35 4.89
C GLY A 45 1.23 -10.53 3.85
N ILE A 46 0.94 -9.25 4.15
CA ILE A 46 0.36 -8.31 3.18
C ILE A 46 1.27 -8.08 1.96
N LEU A 47 2.59 -8.11 2.12
CA LEU A 47 3.54 -7.89 1.03
C LEU A 47 3.52 -9.06 0.06
N ASP A 48 3.50 -10.28 0.57
CA ASP A 48 3.43 -11.48 -0.29
C ASP A 48 2.07 -11.57 -0.97
N ARG A 49 1.00 -11.30 -0.23
CA ARG A 49 -0.35 -11.30 -0.80
C ARG A 49 -0.54 -10.21 -1.86
N ALA A 50 0.14 -9.07 -1.75
CA ALA A 50 0.11 -8.04 -2.79
C ALA A 50 0.81 -8.51 -4.07
N LYS A 51 1.94 -9.21 -3.94
CA LYS A 51 2.65 -9.82 -5.08
C LYS A 51 1.80 -10.86 -5.79
N ASP A 52 1.04 -11.68 -5.05
CA ASP A 52 0.12 -12.69 -5.62
C ASP A 52 -0.96 -12.06 -6.53
N PHE A 53 -1.22 -10.75 -6.36
CA PHE A 53 -2.19 -9.96 -7.12
C PHE A 53 -1.56 -9.04 -8.17
N ASP A 54 -0.25 -9.18 -8.41
CA ASP A 54 0.54 -8.30 -9.28
C ASP A 54 0.48 -6.81 -8.84
N ILE A 55 0.32 -6.56 -7.54
CA ILE A 55 0.29 -5.22 -6.96
C ILE A 55 1.70 -4.85 -6.47
N PRO A 56 2.24 -3.67 -6.83
CA PRO A 56 3.50 -3.18 -6.27
C PRO A 56 3.48 -3.16 -4.74
N ALA A 57 4.49 -3.80 -4.13
CA ALA A 57 4.59 -3.95 -2.68
C ALA A 57 6.01 -3.62 -2.21
N THR A 58 6.14 -2.78 -1.19
CA THR A 58 7.42 -2.28 -0.70
C THR A 58 7.48 -2.32 0.81
N TYR A 59 8.55 -2.89 1.35
CA TYR A 59 8.90 -2.69 2.75
C TYR A 59 9.64 -1.37 2.89
N LEU A 60 9.21 -0.53 3.83
CA LEU A 60 9.95 0.66 4.27
C LEU A 60 10.20 0.55 5.77
N SER A 61 11.45 0.66 6.19
CA SER A 61 11.77 0.68 7.62
C SER A 61 11.10 1.90 8.29
N PRO A 62 10.43 1.74 9.45
CA PRO A 62 9.83 2.86 10.17
C PRO A 62 10.86 3.75 10.86
N GLY A 63 12.16 3.46 10.70
CA GLY A 63 13.25 4.18 11.35
C GLY A 63 13.67 3.57 12.68
N ALA A 64 14.55 4.26 13.39
CA ALA A 64 15.08 3.80 14.68
C ALA A 64 14.03 3.76 15.81
N PHE A 65 12.96 4.56 15.67
CA PHE A 65 11.92 4.70 16.69
C PHE A 65 10.59 4.13 16.18
N ARG A 66 10.18 2.96 16.69
CA ARG A 66 8.95 2.28 16.24
C ARG A 66 7.65 3.02 16.56
N THR A 67 7.69 4.11 17.32
CA THR A 67 6.52 4.90 17.72
C THR A 67 6.22 6.08 16.80
N LYS A 68 7.15 6.40 15.89
CA LYS A 68 7.02 7.52 14.95
C LYS A 68 8.06 7.37 13.85
N LEU A 69 7.64 7.63 12.62
CA LEU A 69 8.56 7.71 11.49
C LEU A 69 9.58 8.81 11.77
N ASP A 70 10.86 8.52 11.53
CA ASP A 70 11.85 9.60 11.38
C ASP A 70 11.61 10.34 10.05
N GLU A 71 12.22 11.53 9.92
CA GLU A 71 12.00 12.41 8.76
C GLU A 71 12.36 11.70 7.44
N ASP A 72 13.44 10.91 7.44
CA ASP A 72 13.87 10.15 6.26
C ASP A 72 12.88 9.05 5.90
N ALA A 73 12.37 8.30 6.90
CA ALA A 73 11.33 7.31 6.69
C ALA A 73 10.07 7.97 6.12
N GLU A 74 9.57 9.05 6.73
CA GLU A 74 8.38 9.77 6.26
C GLU A 74 8.55 10.25 4.81
N LEU A 75 9.71 10.82 4.46
CA LEU A 75 10.02 11.23 3.09
C LEU A 75 10.00 10.05 2.10
N ASN A 76 10.46 8.87 2.50
CA ASN A 76 10.40 7.67 1.66
C ASN A 76 8.96 7.22 1.40
N TYR A 77 8.09 7.22 2.41
CA TYR A 77 6.65 6.94 2.22
C TYR A 77 6.01 7.95 1.26
N ILE A 78 6.27 9.24 1.45
CA ILE A 78 5.73 10.31 0.61
C ILE A 78 6.20 10.16 -0.85
N ARG A 79 7.50 9.93 -1.06
CA ARG A 79 8.08 9.75 -2.40
C ARG A 79 7.44 8.58 -3.12
N LEU A 80 7.38 7.42 -2.46
CA LEU A 80 6.82 6.19 -3.03
C LEU A 80 5.37 6.38 -3.47
N PHE A 81 4.51 6.96 -2.62
CA PHE A 81 3.11 7.18 -2.97
C PHE A 81 2.91 8.25 -4.05
N ARG A 82 3.75 9.30 -4.08
CA ARG A 82 3.72 10.31 -5.15
C ARG A 82 4.14 9.73 -6.50
N GLU A 83 5.21 8.94 -6.53
CA GLU A 83 5.67 8.25 -7.75
C GLU A 83 4.62 7.27 -8.28
N ALA A 84 3.94 6.57 -7.36
CA ALA A 84 2.80 5.71 -7.67
C ALA A 84 1.51 6.48 -8.02
N LYS A 85 1.52 7.82 -7.96
CA LYS A 85 0.37 8.71 -8.21
C LYS A 85 -0.86 8.32 -7.40
N VAL A 86 -0.66 8.01 -6.12
CA VAL A 86 -1.75 7.66 -5.20
C VAL A 86 -2.62 8.87 -4.92
N ASP A 87 -3.94 8.68 -5.03
CA ASP A 87 -4.96 9.67 -4.69
C ASP A 87 -5.37 9.53 -3.22
N TRP A 88 -5.55 8.29 -2.74
CA TRP A 88 -5.99 7.98 -1.37
C TRP A 88 -5.08 6.96 -0.69
N ILE A 89 -4.76 7.23 0.57
CA ILE A 89 -4.09 6.26 1.44
C ILE A 89 -5.14 5.63 2.36
N VAL A 90 -5.12 4.30 2.45
CA VAL A 90 -5.94 3.52 3.40
C VAL A 90 -5.04 2.70 4.31
N LEU A 91 -5.50 2.47 5.55
CA LEU A 91 -4.76 1.82 6.64
C LEU A 91 -5.42 0.48 7.03
#